data_AF-A0A6A5WG43-F1
#
_entry.id   AF-A0A6A5WG43-F1
#
_cell.length_a   1.000
_cell.length_b   1.000
_cell.length_c   1.000
_cell.angle_alpha   90.00
_cell.angle_beta   90.00
_cell.angle_gamma   90.00
#
_symmetry.space_group_name_H-M   'P 1'
#
loop_
_entity.id
_entity.type
_entity.pdbx_description
1 polymer ?
#
loop_
_entity_poly.entity_id
_entity_poly.type
_entity_poly.pdbx_seq_one_letter_code
_entity_poly.pdbx_strand_id
1 'polypeptide(L)' 'YKVLGVSRSATHEEMKKAHRKLCMMYHPDKAKDRNRDEATKMMAEINRAWDVLGDEEARKVYDESGVIQGVDL' A
#
# COMPACT_ATOMS: atom_id res chain seq x y z
N TYR A 1 4.27 2.14 -5.23
CA TYR A 1 5.61 2.47 -4.72
C TYR A 1 5.60 3.69 -3.83
N LYS A 2 5.20 4.87 -4.35
CA LYS A 2 5.13 6.12 -3.57
C LYS A 2 4.28 5.99 -2.30
N VAL A 3 3.08 5.41 -2.41
CA VAL A 3 2.17 5.18 -1.27
C VAL A 3 2.82 4.35 -0.17
N LEU A 4 3.50 3.25 -0.53
CA LEU A 4 4.23 2.42 0.43
C LEU A 4 5.56 3.05 0.88
N GLY A 5 6.00 4.14 0.26
CA GLY A 5 7.28 4.80 0.56
C GLY A 5 8.51 3.96 0.23
N VAL A 6 8.43 3.11 -0.80
CA VAL A 6 9.50 2.18 -1.19
C VAL A 6 9.99 2.43 -2.62
N SER A 7 11.25 2.06 -2.87
CA SER A 7 11.84 2.09 -4.22
C SER A 7 11.14 1.10 -5.16
N ARG A 8 11.18 1.36 -6.47
CA ARG A 8 10.77 0.37 -7.49
C ARG A 8 11.61 -0.90 -7.44
N SER A 9 12.86 -0.81 -7.00
CA SER A 9 13.77 -1.92 -6.80
C SER A 9 13.57 -2.66 -5.47
N ALA A 10 12.57 -2.27 -4.66
CA ALA A 10 12.35 -2.89 -3.35
C ALA A 10 11.98 -4.37 -3.50
N THR A 11 12.54 -5.17 -2.61
CA THR A 11 12.22 -6.59 -2.47
C THR A 11 10.81 -6.78 -1.92
N HIS A 12 10.21 -7.95 -2.16
CA HIS A 12 8.90 -8.28 -1.62
C HIS A 12 8.84 -8.13 -0.08
N GLU A 13 9.91 -8.52 0.63
CA GLU A 13 10.01 -8.36 2.08
C GLU A 13 10.01 -6.90 2.53
N GLU A 14 10.75 -6.03 1.85
CA GLU A 14 10.76 -4.59 2.15
C GLU A 14 9.40 -3.96 1.95
N MET A 15 8.69 -4.33 0.88
CA MET A 15 7.33 -3.87 0.62
C MET A 15 6.36 -4.36 1.71
N LYS A 16 6.45 -5.63 2.09
CA LYS A 16 5.63 -6.22 3.16
C LYS A 16 5.87 -5.52 4.50
N LYS A 17 7.12 -5.21 4.81
CA LYS A 17 7.50 -4.47 6.03
C LYS A 17 6.96 -3.04 6.01
N ALA A 18 7.06 -2.36 4.87
CA ALA A 18 6.53 -1.01 4.69
C ALA A 18 5.00 -0.97 4.84
N HIS A 19 4.29 -1.90 4.19
CA HIS A 19 2.85 -2.07 4.32
C HIS A 19 2.42 -2.25 5.78
N ARG A 20 3.02 -3.21 6.50
CA ARG A 20 2.72 -3.44 7.92
C ARG A 20 2.97 -2.20 8.78
N LYS A 21 4.08 -1.49 8.56
CA LYS A 21 4.41 -0.27 9.30
C LYS A 21 3.35 0.82 9.07
N LEU A 22 2.91 0.99 7.83
CA LEU A 22 1.91 2.00 7.46
C LEU A 22 0.53 1.65 8.01
N CYS A 23 0.09 0.38 7.91
CA CYS A 23 -1.16 -0.06 8.54
C CYS A 23 -1.16 0.20 10.05
N MET A 24 -0.05 -0.06 10.74
CA MET A 24 0.07 0.25 12.17
C MET A 24 0.08 1.76 12.47
N MET A 25 0.52 2.60 11.53
CA MET A 25 0.57 4.05 11.71
C MET A 25 -0.80 4.71 11.48
N TYR A 26 -1.56 4.20 10.51
CA TYR A 26 -2.85 4.75 10.10
C TYR A 26 -4.04 3.92 10.61
N HIS A 27 -3.81 2.95 11.50
CA HIS A 27 -4.89 2.17 12.10
C HIS A 27 -5.87 3.08 12.85
N PRO A 28 -7.20 2.94 12.65
CA PRO A 28 -8.19 3.81 13.29
C PRO A 28 -8.12 3.79 14.83
N ASP A 29 -7.70 2.67 15.44
CA ASP A 29 -7.52 2.60 16.90
C ASP A 29 -6.34 3.43 17.43
N LYS A 30 -5.31 3.65 16.60
CA LYS A 30 -4.15 4.48 16.92
C LYS A 30 -4.33 5.94 16.50
N ALA A 31 -5.34 6.22 15.67
CA ALA A 31 -5.65 7.55 15.18
C ALA A 31 -6.50 8.38 16.15
N LYS A 32 -6.62 8.01 17.44
CA LYS A 32 -7.39 8.82 18.41
C LYS A 32 -6.88 10.27 18.54
N ASP A 33 -5.60 10.51 18.25
CA ASP A 33 -4.97 11.84 18.25
C ASP A 33 -4.72 12.42 16.84
N ARG A 34 -5.05 11.69 15.77
CA ARG A 34 -4.88 12.13 14.37
C ARG A 34 -6.24 12.30 13.70
N ASN A 35 -6.32 13.09 12.65
CA ASN A 35 -7.54 13.22 11.86
C ASN A 35 -7.99 11.83 11.35
N ARG A 36 -9.08 11.30 11.90
CA ARG A 36 -9.59 9.95 11.63
C ARG A 36 -9.92 9.75 10.16
N ASP A 37 -10.39 10.80 9.50
CA ASP A 37 -10.73 10.77 8.08
C ASP A 37 -9.49 10.65 7.21
N GLU A 38 -8.40 11.35 7.56
CA GLU A 38 -7.11 11.20 6.89
C GLU A 38 -6.52 9.80 7.11
N ALA A 39 -6.61 9.26 8.33
CA ALA A 39 -6.15 7.91 8.63
C ALA A 39 -6.91 6.85 7.80
N THR A 40 -8.22 7.01 7.66
CA THR A 40 -9.07 6.14 6.85
C THR A 40 -8.72 6.21 5.37
N LYS A 41 -8.58 7.43 4.83
CA LYS A 41 -8.19 7.64 3.42
C LYS A 41 -6.82 7.04 3.13
N MET A 42 -5.84 7.30 4.00
CA MET A 42 -4.49 6.78 3.83
C MET A 42 -4.45 5.26 3.95
N MET A 43 -5.20 4.66 4.88
CA MET A 43 -5.32 3.20 4.98
C MET A 43 -5.88 2.59 3.69
N ALA A 44 -6.90 3.20 3.09
CA ALA A 44 -7.46 2.73 1.81
C ALA A 44 -6.45 2.83 0.66
N GLU A 45 -5.61 3.87 0.62
CA GLU A 45 -4.52 3.97 -0.36
C GLU A 45 -3.44 2.92 -0.13
N ILE A 46 -3.04 2.70 1.13
CA ILE A 46 -2.04 1.70 1.52
C ILE A 46 -2.48 0.30 1.08
N ASN A 47 -3.74 -0.07 1.36
CA ASN A 47 -4.30 -1.36 0.97
C ASN A 47 -4.31 -1.52 -0.56
N ARG A 48 -4.81 -0.53 -1.30
CA ARG A 48 -4.80 -0.57 -2.78
C ARG A 48 -3.40 -0.70 -3.35
N ALA A 49 -2.41 -0.03 -2.78
CA ALA A 49 -1.03 -0.17 -3.20
C ALA A 49 -0.47 -1.57 -2.89
N TRP A 50 -0.91 -2.18 -1.79
CA TRP A 50 -0.50 -3.53 -1.41
C TRP A 50 -1.19 -4.62 -2.24
N ASP A 51 -2.44 -4.44 -2.65
CA ASP A 51 -3.14 -5.40 -3.51
C ASP A 51 -2.42 -5.59 -4.85
N VAL A 52 -1.77 -4.52 -5.34
CA VAL A 52 -0.96 -4.58 -6.56
C VAL A 52 0.48 -5.02 -6.29
N LEU A 53 1.16 -4.43 -5.30
CA LEU A 53 2.59 -4.65 -5.10
C LEU A 53 2.92 -5.86 -4.22
N GLY A 54 1.95 -6.32 -3.45
CA GLY A 54 2.02 -7.51 -2.62
C GLY A 54 1.75 -8.79 -3.39
N ASP A 55 1.15 -8.71 -4.57
CA ASP A 55 1.04 -9.84 -5.49
C ASP A 55 2.12 -9.75 -6.56
N GLU A 56 2.90 -10.84 -6.74
CA GLU A 56 4.04 -10.83 -7.65
C GLU A 56 3.61 -10.75 -9.12
N GLU A 57 2.49 -11.37 -9.48
CA GLU A 57 1.95 -11.35 -10.83
C GLU A 57 1.33 -9.98 -11.15
N ALA A 58 0.51 -9.44 -10.26
CA ALA A 58 -0.07 -8.11 -10.40
C ALA A 58 1.00 -7.02 -10.44
N ARG A 59 2.04 -7.12 -9.60
CA ARG A 59 3.18 -6.21 -9.62
C ARG A 59 3.89 -6.26 -10.96
N LYS A 60 4.15 -7.46 -11.50
CA LYS A 60 4.82 -7.61 -12.79
C LYS A 60 4.03 -6.93 -13.91
N VAL A 61 2.71 -7.18 -13.96
CA VAL A 61 1.82 -6.51 -14.93
C VAL A 61 1.86 -5.00 -14.75
N TYR A 62 1.81 -4.50 -13.52
CA TYR A 62 1.90 -3.07 -13.22
C TYR A 62 3.24 -2.46 -13.64
N ASP A 63 4.35 -3.15 -13.39
CA ASP A 63 5.69 -2.68 -13.75
C ASP A 63 5.92 -2.66 -15.27
N GLU A 64 5.32 -3.61 -16.02
CA GLU A 64 5.44 -3.71 -17.47
C GLU A 64 4.48 -2.77 -18.22
N SER A 65 3.23 -2.65 -17.77
CA SER A 65 2.16 -1.95 -18.51
C SER A 65 1.73 -0.62 -17.88
N GLY A 66 2.05 -0.39 -16.60
CA GLY A 66 1.48 0.71 -15.82
C GLY A 66 0.00 0.54 -15.46
N VAL A 67 -0.63 -0.56 -15.85
CA VAL A 67 -2.04 -0.85 -15.63
C VAL A 67 -2.20 -1.65 -14.34
N ILE A 68 -3.26 -1.33 -13.60
CA ILE A 68 -3.67 -2.06 -12.42
C ILE A 68 -4.86 -2.94 -12.83
N GLN A 69 -4.68 -4.26 -12.90
CA GLN A 69 -5.76 -5.21 -13.21
C GLN A 69 -6.35 -5.79 -11.92
N GLY A 70 -7.68 -5.91 -11.85
CA GLY A 70 -8.35 -6.75 -10.84
C GLY A 70 -8.46 -6.20 -9.42
N VAL A 71 -8.19 -4.91 -9.16
CA VAL A 71 -8.64 -4.26 -7.92
C VAL A 71 -9.95 -3.53 -8.19
N ASP A 72 -11.04 -4.11 -7.71
CA ASP A 72 -12.34 -3.43 -7.67
C ASP A 72 -12.22 -2.16 -6.81
N LEU A 73 -12.68 -1.03 -7.37
CA LEU A 73 -12.72 0.30 -6.76
C LEU A 73 -13.99 0.52 -5.95
#